data_AF-A0A939B0V2-F1
#
_entry.id   AF-A0A939B0V2-F1
#
_cell.length_a   1.000
_cell.length_b   1.000
_cell.length_c   1.000
_cell.angle_alpha   90.00
_cell.angle_beta   90.00
_cell.angle_gamma   90.00
#
_symmetry.space_group_name_H-M   'P 1'
#
loop_
_entity.id
_entity.type
_entity.pdbx_description
1 polymer ?
#
loop_
_entity_poly.entity_id
_entity_poly.type
_entity_poly.pdbx_seq_one_letter_code
_entity_poly.pdbx_strand_id
1 'polypeptide(L)'
;MKSSKKKSDLANDDDRDLKRVRHRNVVGKLINFRGLVYAPVNENGVIFLFGKMADDLNMYIETIRPGYPDCVAKRYIGKGKWEELRIEFEFRSSDFERHRHHPADCDAIICWIHDWKECPKHIEVLELQSILPELENTVTEEPDKVSELSDHNIDDLFSSKAMRHIYDQLHGRITKSGKDVWRKVARKSITYYSPERVFAYVNVQKQGLRFTVFTDGKKIQGVEAVDYERGGEKWGRFVVRTPPDISMALRALKASRQRILGAIKRGENTGWYAERES
;
A
#
# COMPACT_ATOMS: atom_id res chain seq x y z
N MET A 1 -40.18 -34.16 -63.99
CA MET A 1 -39.11 -33.56 -64.81
C MET A 1 -38.24 -32.66 -63.94
N LYS A 2 -36.92 -32.89 -63.95
CA LYS A 2 -35.78 -32.01 -63.57
C LYS A 2 -35.74 -31.50 -62.11
N SER A 3 -34.84 -31.97 -61.25
CA SER A 3 -33.38 -31.79 -61.18
C SER A 3 -32.97 -30.70 -60.16
N SER A 4 -32.42 -31.19 -59.04
CA SER A 4 -31.27 -30.70 -58.25
C SER A 4 -30.80 -29.24 -58.39
N LYS A 5 -30.63 -28.57 -57.23
CA LYS A 5 -29.35 -27.91 -56.90
C LYS A 5 -29.19 -27.65 -55.40
N LYS A 6 -28.16 -28.31 -54.82
CA LYS A 6 -27.43 -27.91 -53.61
C LYS A 6 -27.00 -26.43 -53.67
N LYS A 7 -27.11 -25.72 -52.55
CA LYS A 7 -26.27 -24.59 -52.13
C LYS A 7 -26.02 -24.78 -50.63
N SER A 8 -24.94 -25.45 -50.22
CA SER A 8 -23.58 -24.92 -50.01
C SER A 8 -23.54 -23.83 -48.95
N ASP A 9 -23.06 -24.25 -47.78
CA ASP A 9 -22.52 -23.42 -46.70
C ASP A 9 -21.58 -22.35 -47.23
N LEU A 10 -21.60 -21.18 -46.57
CA LEU A 10 -20.51 -20.24 -46.31
C LEU A 10 -21.15 -18.95 -45.75
N ALA A 11 -21.72 -19.05 -44.55
CA ALA A 11 -21.86 -17.87 -43.71
C ALA A 11 -20.47 -17.60 -43.13
N ASN A 12 -19.84 -16.53 -43.62
CA ASN A 12 -18.48 -16.09 -43.31
C ASN A 12 -18.13 -16.26 -41.83
N ASP A 13 -17.06 -17.01 -41.58
CA ASP A 13 -16.42 -17.11 -40.27
C ASP A 13 -15.86 -15.74 -39.80
N ASP A 14 -15.65 -14.79 -40.73
CA ASP A 14 -15.20 -13.42 -40.44
C ASP A 14 -16.18 -12.57 -39.61
N ASP A 15 -17.49 -12.88 -39.61
CA ASP A 15 -18.48 -12.07 -38.89
C ASP A 15 -18.66 -12.48 -37.41
N ARG A 16 -18.01 -13.60 -37.01
CA ARG A 16 -17.93 -14.02 -35.60
C ARG A 16 -16.72 -13.44 -34.86
N ASP A 17 -15.72 -12.93 -35.58
CA ASP A 17 -14.49 -12.37 -34.98
C ASP A 17 -14.55 -10.87 -34.68
N LEU A 18 -15.58 -10.15 -35.13
CA LEU A 18 -15.75 -8.71 -34.84
C LEU A 18 -16.46 -8.40 -33.51
N LYS A 19 -16.93 -9.42 -32.77
CA LYS A 19 -17.57 -9.27 -31.44
C LYS A 19 -16.66 -9.62 -30.26
N ARG A 20 -15.36 -9.39 -30.41
CA ARG A 20 -14.41 -9.52 -29.29
C ARG A 20 -13.32 -8.44 -29.32
N VAL A 21 -13.70 -7.18 -29.58
CA VAL A 21 -12.87 -6.05 -29.14
C VAL A 21 -12.88 -6.08 -27.61
N ARG A 22 -11.88 -6.77 -27.04
CA ARG A 22 -11.60 -6.79 -25.60
C ARG A 22 -11.60 -5.35 -25.13
N HIS A 23 -12.41 -5.04 -24.12
CA HIS A 23 -12.52 -3.74 -23.47
C HIS A 23 -11.10 -3.18 -23.23
N ARG A 24 -10.66 -2.23 -24.04
CA ARG A 24 -9.34 -1.60 -23.87
C ARG A 24 -9.49 -0.56 -22.78
N ASN A 25 -8.67 -0.66 -21.74
CA ASN A 25 -8.64 0.38 -20.71
C ASN A 25 -7.96 1.62 -21.29
N VAL A 26 -8.67 2.75 -21.25
CA VAL A 26 -8.11 4.07 -21.58
C VAL A 26 -7.46 4.62 -20.33
N VAL A 27 -6.22 5.08 -20.45
CA VAL A 27 -5.44 5.69 -19.36
C VAL A 27 -4.98 7.09 -19.75
N GLY A 28 -4.73 7.93 -18.75
CA GLY A 28 -4.25 9.31 -18.94
C GLY A 28 -2.75 9.40 -19.27
N LYS A 29 -2.23 10.62 -19.22
CA LYS A 29 -0.78 10.89 -19.37
C LYS A 29 0.01 10.27 -18.24
N LEU A 30 1.29 9.99 -18.46
CA LEU A 30 2.18 9.49 -17.40
C LEU A 30 2.38 10.56 -16.32
N ILE A 31 2.20 10.17 -15.05
CA ILE A 31 2.44 11.04 -13.88
C ILE A 31 3.35 10.39 -12.82
N ASN A 32 3.35 9.05 -12.71
CA ASN A 32 4.18 8.30 -11.76
C ASN A 32 4.16 8.83 -10.31
N PHE A 33 2.99 9.21 -9.81
CA PHE A 33 2.86 9.85 -8.49
C PHE A 33 2.42 8.85 -7.43
N ARG A 34 3.29 8.56 -6.45
CA ARG A 34 2.99 7.72 -5.26
C ARG A 34 2.23 6.42 -5.59
N GLY A 35 2.65 5.72 -6.64
CA GLY A 35 2.08 4.45 -7.10
C GLY A 35 0.88 4.58 -8.07
N LEU A 36 0.45 5.79 -8.41
CA LEU A 36 -0.47 6.06 -9.51
C LEU A 36 0.33 6.43 -10.78
N VAL A 37 0.36 5.52 -11.75
CA VAL A 37 1.22 5.66 -12.95
C VAL A 37 0.67 6.69 -13.93
N TYR A 38 -0.65 6.71 -14.14
CA TYR A 38 -1.31 7.54 -15.16
C TYR A 38 -2.27 8.55 -14.53
N ALA A 39 -2.40 9.71 -15.19
CA ALA A 39 -3.32 10.77 -14.81
C ALA A 39 -4.78 10.28 -14.80
N PRO A 40 -5.63 10.87 -13.93
CA PRO A 40 -7.06 10.63 -13.95
C PRO A 40 -7.66 10.86 -15.35
N VAL A 41 -8.68 10.06 -15.69
CA VAL A 41 -9.50 10.21 -16.90
C VAL A 41 -10.99 10.32 -16.57
N ASN A 42 -11.33 10.35 -15.28
CA ASN A 42 -12.67 10.46 -14.72
C ASN A 42 -12.59 10.90 -13.25
N GLU A 43 -13.75 11.16 -12.64
CA GLU A 43 -13.93 11.57 -11.23
C GLU A 43 -13.31 10.56 -10.25
N ASN A 44 -13.54 9.26 -10.43
CA ASN A 44 -12.95 8.24 -9.55
C ASN A 44 -11.42 8.29 -9.50
N GLY A 45 -10.77 8.61 -10.63
CA GLY A 45 -9.33 8.83 -10.67
C GLY A 45 -8.92 10.08 -9.88
N VAL A 46 -9.72 11.13 -9.90
CA VAL A 46 -9.51 12.36 -9.11
C VAL A 46 -9.63 12.08 -7.62
N ILE A 47 -10.68 11.36 -7.20
CA ILE A 47 -10.87 10.94 -5.80
C ILE A 47 -9.66 10.16 -5.31
N PHE A 48 -9.21 9.16 -6.10
CA PHE A 48 -8.06 8.35 -5.72
C PHE A 48 -6.75 9.15 -5.64
N LEU A 49 -6.52 10.06 -6.59
CA LEU A 49 -5.35 10.93 -6.56
C LEU A 49 -5.40 11.90 -5.38
N PHE A 50 -6.54 12.53 -5.10
CA PHE A 50 -6.71 13.39 -3.92
C PHE A 50 -6.45 12.61 -2.63
N GLY A 51 -6.94 11.37 -2.51
CA GLY A 51 -6.63 10.51 -1.35
C GLY A 51 -5.14 10.28 -1.12
N LYS A 52 -4.29 10.42 -2.16
CA LYS A 52 -2.82 10.37 -2.05
C LYS A 52 -2.17 11.72 -1.72
N MET A 53 -2.92 12.82 -1.87
CA MET A 53 -2.46 14.20 -1.68
C MET A 53 -3.06 14.88 -0.44
N ALA A 54 -4.11 14.31 0.17
CA ALA A 54 -4.87 14.93 1.25
C ALA A 54 -3.98 15.36 2.43
N ASP A 55 -3.04 14.49 2.82
CA ASP A 55 -2.06 14.82 3.87
C ASP A 55 -1.17 16.01 3.49
N ASP A 56 -0.72 16.12 2.24
CA ASP A 56 0.09 17.25 1.77
C ASP A 56 -0.69 18.57 1.80
N LEU A 57 -2.00 18.48 1.56
CA LEU A 57 -2.94 19.60 1.60
C LEU A 57 -3.43 19.89 3.03
N ASN A 58 -2.89 19.20 4.04
CA ASN A 58 -3.30 19.28 5.45
C ASN A 58 -4.80 19.04 5.66
N MET A 59 -5.36 18.09 4.90
CA MET A 59 -6.77 17.72 4.92
C MET A 59 -6.97 16.29 5.42
N TYR A 60 -7.92 16.10 6.31
CA TYR A 60 -8.27 14.81 6.89
C TYR A 60 -9.68 14.45 6.44
N ILE A 61 -9.82 13.35 5.71
CA ILE A 61 -11.10 12.91 5.14
C ILE A 61 -11.92 12.23 6.24
N GLU A 62 -13.11 12.75 6.54
CA GLU A 62 -14.03 12.15 7.51
C GLU A 62 -15.03 11.21 6.83
N THR A 63 -15.52 11.57 5.64
CA THR A 63 -16.50 10.76 4.91
C THR A 63 -16.36 10.97 3.40
N ILE A 64 -16.49 9.88 2.64
CA ILE A 64 -16.74 9.87 1.19
C ILE A 64 -18.04 9.10 0.97
N ARG A 65 -18.95 9.64 0.16
CA ARG A 65 -20.28 9.07 -0.08
C ARG A 65 -20.74 9.28 -1.53
N PRO A 66 -21.70 8.47 -2.03
CA PRO A 66 -22.22 8.62 -3.40
C PRO A 66 -23.16 9.82 -3.63
N GLY A 67 -23.34 10.69 -2.64
CA GLY A 67 -24.38 11.72 -2.66
C GLY A 67 -23.81 13.08 -2.28
N TYR A 68 -24.36 14.12 -2.90
CA TYR A 68 -23.88 15.49 -2.79
C TYR A 68 -23.92 16.07 -1.36
N PRO A 69 -22.88 16.81 -0.91
CA PRO A 69 -21.52 16.80 -1.43
C PRO A 69 -20.84 15.44 -1.23
N ASP A 70 -19.98 15.04 -2.17
CA ASP A 70 -19.27 13.75 -2.20
C ASP A 70 -18.43 13.48 -0.94
N CYS A 71 -17.85 14.53 -0.37
CA CYS A 71 -16.86 14.41 0.70
C CYS A 71 -17.02 15.47 1.79
N VAL A 72 -16.75 15.06 3.02
CA VAL A 72 -16.55 15.96 4.16
C VAL A 72 -15.15 15.73 4.70
N ALA A 73 -14.37 16.81 4.78
CA ALA A 73 -13.00 16.79 5.28
C ALA A 73 -12.77 17.89 6.33
N LYS A 74 -11.71 17.75 7.12
CA LYS A 74 -11.20 18.79 8.01
C LYS A 74 -9.86 19.31 7.48
N ARG A 75 -9.73 20.63 7.29
CA ARG A 75 -8.45 21.26 6.92
C ARG A 75 -7.84 21.98 8.12
N TYR A 76 -6.54 21.80 8.31
CA TYR A 76 -5.80 22.55 9.32
C TYR A 76 -5.54 23.98 8.87
N ILE A 77 -5.94 24.96 9.70
CA ILE A 77 -5.79 26.40 9.42
C ILE A 77 -4.78 27.09 10.36
N GLY A 78 -3.97 26.29 11.07
CA GLY A 78 -2.94 26.80 11.98
C GLY A 78 -3.40 26.95 13.44
N LYS A 79 -2.42 27.07 14.34
CA LYS A 79 -2.63 27.30 15.80
C LYS A 79 -3.58 26.28 16.46
N GLY A 80 -3.52 25.01 16.04
CA GLY A 80 -4.38 23.95 16.59
C GLY A 80 -5.83 24.00 16.10
N LYS A 81 -6.17 24.84 15.12
CA LYS A 81 -7.54 25.01 14.61
C LYS A 81 -7.75 24.27 13.29
N TRP A 82 -8.98 23.80 13.12
CA TRP A 82 -9.44 23.04 11.97
C TRP A 82 -10.75 23.63 11.49
N GLU A 83 -10.96 23.62 10.18
CA GLU A 83 -12.24 23.95 9.55
C GLU A 83 -12.81 22.74 8.83
N GLU A 84 -14.13 22.69 8.68
CA GLU A 84 -14.82 21.69 7.87
C GLU A 84 -14.93 22.17 6.44
N LEU A 85 -14.72 21.27 5.47
CA LEU A 85 -14.99 21.49 4.06
C LEU A 85 -15.94 20.43 3.53
N ARG A 86 -17.02 20.90 2.90
CA ARG A 86 -17.87 20.11 2.01
C ARG A 86 -17.29 20.17 0.60
N ILE A 87 -16.88 19.01 0.11
CA ILE A 87 -16.10 18.88 -1.11
C ILE A 87 -16.90 18.12 -2.15
N GLU A 88 -16.91 18.64 -3.38
CA GLU A 88 -17.32 17.90 -4.57
C GLU A 88 -16.10 17.50 -5.41
N PHE A 89 -16.09 16.25 -5.89
CA PHE A 89 -15.05 15.77 -6.78
C PHE A 89 -15.52 15.79 -8.22
N GLU A 90 -14.73 16.40 -9.09
CA GLU A 90 -15.09 16.51 -10.51
C GLU A 90 -13.91 16.16 -11.40
N PHE A 91 -14.15 15.63 -12.60
CA PHE A 91 -13.04 15.53 -13.56
C PHE A 91 -12.66 16.93 -14.07
N ARG A 92 -13.66 17.72 -14.45
CA ARG A 92 -13.53 19.13 -14.83
C ARG A 92 -14.36 19.97 -13.89
N SER A 93 -13.88 21.12 -13.43
CA SER A 93 -14.69 21.96 -12.53
C SER A 93 -16.05 22.39 -13.11
N SER A 94 -16.19 22.49 -14.44
CA SER A 94 -17.49 22.80 -15.08
C SER A 94 -18.51 21.67 -15.00
N ASP A 95 -18.09 20.46 -14.64
CA ASP A 95 -18.97 19.31 -14.45
C ASP A 95 -19.90 19.53 -13.25
N PHE A 96 -19.45 20.28 -12.23
CA PHE A 96 -20.28 20.72 -11.09
C PHE A 96 -21.54 21.46 -11.55
N GLU A 97 -21.39 22.41 -12.47
CA GLU A 97 -22.51 23.17 -13.03
C GLU A 97 -23.40 22.26 -13.89
N ARG A 98 -22.79 21.37 -14.68
CA ARG A 98 -23.52 20.41 -15.53
C ARG A 98 -24.39 19.47 -14.70
N HIS A 99 -23.91 19.03 -13.54
CA HIS A 99 -24.64 18.18 -12.60
C HIS A 99 -25.70 18.93 -11.79
N ARG A 100 -25.72 20.28 -11.88
CA ARG A 100 -26.68 21.17 -11.22
C ARG A 100 -26.61 21.10 -9.69
N HIS A 101 -25.42 20.90 -9.16
CA HIS A 101 -25.18 20.96 -7.72
C HIS A 101 -25.40 22.40 -7.20
N HIS A 102 -25.95 22.51 -5.99
CA HIS A 102 -26.26 23.82 -5.39
C HIS A 102 -25.01 24.42 -4.74
N PRO A 103 -24.47 25.56 -5.24
CA PRO A 103 -23.21 26.12 -4.74
C PRO A 103 -23.18 26.45 -3.24
N ALA A 104 -24.33 26.66 -2.59
CA ALA A 104 -24.41 26.98 -1.17
C ALA A 104 -24.01 25.80 -0.25
N ASP A 105 -24.08 24.58 -0.78
CA ASP A 105 -23.83 23.35 -0.04
C ASP A 105 -22.43 22.76 -0.27
N CYS A 106 -21.57 23.51 -0.97
CA CYS A 106 -20.21 23.12 -1.31
C CYS A 106 -19.25 24.26 -0.95
N ASP A 107 -18.15 23.91 -0.30
CA ASP A 107 -17.10 24.84 0.11
C ASP A 107 -15.89 24.74 -0.82
N ALA A 108 -15.62 23.56 -1.40
CA ALA A 108 -14.55 23.37 -2.36
C ALA A 108 -14.85 22.35 -3.47
N ILE A 109 -14.34 22.60 -4.67
CA ILE A 109 -14.30 21.65 -5.77
C ILE A 109 -12.87 21.13 -5.90
N ILE A 110 -12.72 19.81 -5.86
CA ILE A 110 -11.44 19.15 -6.16
C ILE A 110 -11.56 18.52 -7.54
N CYS A 111 -10.75 19.00 -8.47
CA CYS A 111 -10.84 18.57 -9.86
C CYS A 111 -9.50 18.23 -10.49
N TRP A 112 -9.51 17.45 -11.58
CA TRP A 112 -8.29 17.27 -12.36
C TRP A 112 -7.94 18.55 -13.13
N ILE A 113 -8.92 19.15 -13.81
CA ILE A 113 -8.77 20.36 -14.64
C ILE A 113 -9.78 21.42 -14.20
N HIS A 114 -9.32 22.65 -13.98
CA HIS A 114 -10.22 23.78 -13.73
C HIS A 114 -10.53 24.54 -15.03
N ASP A 115 -11.77 24.42 -15.53
CA ASP A 115 -12.24 25.11 -16.74
C ASP A 115 -13.48 26.00 -16.54
N TRP A 116 -14.07 25.99 -15.35
CA TRP A 116 -15.23 26.80 -14.99
C TRP A 116 -14.87 28.23 -14.53
N LYS A 117 -14.84 29.16 -15.48
CA LYS A 117 -14.49 30.57 -15.23
C LYS A 117 -15.52 31.34 -14.39
N GLU A 118 -16.78 30.94 -14.48
CA GLU A 118 -17.89 31.58 -13.76
C GLU A 118 -18.15 30.92 -12.39
N CYS A 119 -17.21 30.09 -11.92
CA CYS A 119 -17.29 29.45 -10.62
C CYS A 119 -17.54 30.49 -9.51
N PRO A 120 -18.56 30.30 -8.66
CA PRO A 120 -18.84 31.21 -7.56
C PRO A 120 -17.61 31.43 -6.68
N LYS A 121 -17.32 32.70 -6.36
CA LYS A 121 -16.10 33.11 -5.65
C LYS A 121 -15.97 32.55 -4.24
N HIS A 122 -17.07 32.07 -3.65
CA HIS A 122 -17.05 31.45 -2.32
C HIS A 122 -16.63 29.98 -2.36
N ILE A 123 -16.63 29.33 -3.53
CA ILE A 123 -16.16 27.96 -3.71
C ILE A 123 -14.66 28.01 -4.03
N GLU A 124 -13.87 27.36 -3.20
CA GLU A 124 -12.45 27.14 -3.48
C GLU A 124 -12.29 26.06 -4.55
N VAL A 125 -11.40 26.24 -5.52
CA VAL A 125 -11.11 25.19 -6.52
C VAL A 125 -9.68 24.74 -6.38
N LEU A 126 -9.51 23.44 -6.10
CA LEU A 126 -8.22 22.76 -6.04
C LEU A 126 -8.04 21.93 -7.32
N GLU A 127 -7.27 22.48 -8.25
CA GLU A 127 -6.92 21.80 -9.49
C GLU A 127 -5.71 20.87 -9.26
N LEU A 128 -5.95 19.56 -9.16
CA LEU A 128 -4.91 18.60 -8.86
C LEU A 128 -3.83 18.56 -9.94
N GLN A 129 -4.15 18.82 -11.21
CA GLN A 129 -3.14 18.81 -12.28
C GLN A 129 -2.06 19.88 -12.07
N SER A 130 -2.40 21.05 -11.54
CA SER A 130 -1.45 22.14 -11.28
C SER A 130 -0.79 22.03 -9.91
N ILE A 131 -1.44 21.40 -8.93
CA ILE A 131 -0.85 21.14 -7.60
C ILE A 131 0.18 20.00 -7.65
N LEU A 132 -0.09 18.95 -8.43
CA LEU A 132 0.72 17.71 -8.46
C LEU A 132 2.25 17.94 -8.57
N PRO A 133 2.75 18.83 -9.45
CA PRO A 133 4.20 19.03 -9.61
C PRO A 133 4.90 19.67 -8.40
N GLU A 134 4.15 20.32 -7.52
CA GLU A 134 4.67 21.00 -6.32
C GLU A 134 4.84 20.06 -5.12
N LEU A 135 4.30 18.85 -5.21
CA LEU A 135 4.32 17.88 -4.12
C LEU A 135 5.51 16.94 -4.20
N GLU A 136 6.04 16.58 -3.03
CA GLU A 136 7.08 15.56 -2.94
C GLU A 136 6.53 14.19 -3.39
N ASN A 137 7.16 13.63 -4.42
CA ASN A 137 6.78 12.35 -4.97
C ASN A 137 7.62 11.23 -4.35
N THR A 138 7.09 10.62 -3.29
CA THR A 138 7.67 9.40 -2.72
C THR A 138 7.46 8.24 -3.70
N VAL A 139 8.55 7.79 -4.32
CA VAL A 139 8.50 6.69 -5.29
C VAL A 139 8.09 5.41 -4.57
N THR A 140 7.08 4.72 -5.11
CA THR A 140 6.69 3.39 -4.62
C THR A 140 7.68 2.37 -5.15
N GLU A 141 8.47 1.79 -4.25
CA GLU A 141 9.49 0.79 -4.61
C GLU A 141 9.12 -0.61 -4.15
N GLU A 142 9.73 -1.62 -4.78
CA GLU A 142 9.74 -2.96 -4.20
C GLU A 142 10.31 -2.86 -2.78
N PRO A 143 9.68 -3.45 -1.76
CA PRO A 143 10.07 -3.16 -0.38
C PRO A 143 11.52 -3.52 0.00
N ASP A 144 12.17 -4.40 -0.76
CA ASP A 144 13.59 -4.78 -0.65
C ASP A 144 14.54 -3.96 -1.52
N LYS A 145 14.02 -3.13 -2.44
CA LYS A 145 14.79 -2.10 -3.11
C LYS A 145 14.82 -0.87 -2.20
N VAL A 146 16.03 -0.46 -1.83
CA VAL A 146 16.28 0.80 -1.14
C VAL A 146 16.90 1.72 -2.19
N SER A 147 16.11 2.61 -2.81
CA SER A 147 16.69 3.74 -3.53
C SER A 147 17.12 4.83 -2.57
N GLU A 148 17.94 5.75 -3.09
CA GLU A 148 18.31 7.02 -2.45
C GLU A 148 17.09 7.88 -2.06
N LEU A 149 15.88 7.56 -2.54
CA LEU A 149 14.63 8.31 -2.34
C LEU A 149 13.70 7.70 -1.26
N SER A 150 14.01 6.53 -0.69
CA SER A 150 13.19 5.91 0.37
C SER A 150 13.77 6.20 1.76
N ASP A 151 13.07 7.07 2.49
CA ASP A 151 13.51 7.91 3.63
C ASP A 151 14.07 7.26 4.91
N HIS A 152 14.39 5.97 4.94
CA HIS A 152 14.97 5.34 6.13
C HIS A 152 16.24 4.56 5.79
N ASN A 153 17.39 5.23 5.94
CA ASN A 153 18.67 4.57 5.87
C ASN A 153 18.72 3.49 6.97
N ILE A 154 19.04 2.25 6.58
CA ILE A 154 19.21 1.13 7.51
C ILE A 154 20.15 1.50 8.66
N ASP A 155 21.13 2.37 8.39
CA ASP A 155 22.13 2.83 9.35
C ASP A 155 21.55 3.66 10.49
N ASP A 156 20.45 4.38 10.24
CA ASP A 156 19.79 5.22 11.25
C ASP A 156 19.19 4.38 12.39
N LEU A 157 18.95 3.09 12.16
CA LEU A 157 18.49 2.16 13.18
C LEU A 157 19.59 1.76 14.18
N PHE A 158 20.86 1.92 13.81
CA PHE A 158 21.98 1.37 14.57
C PHE A 158 22.83 2.44 15.24
N SER A 159 22.65 2.62 16.55
CA SER A 159 23.60 3.40 17.36
C SER A 159 24.91 2.66 17.66
N SER A 160 25.04 1.38 17.26
CA SER A 160 26.17 0.50 17.57
C SER A 160 26.68 -0.20 16.33
N LYS A 161 27.95 0.06 15.96
CA LYS A 161 28.64 -0.60 14.84
C LYS A 161 28.68 -2.13 15.03
N ALA A 162 28.83 -2.60 16.26
CA ALA A 162 28.81 -4.03 16.56
C ALA A 162 27.45 -4.66 16.24
N MET A 163 26.34 -4.00 16.60
CA MET A 163 24.99 -4.50 16.30
C MET A 163 24.70 -4.46 14.80
N ARG A 164 25.16 -3.41 14.11
CA ARG A 164 25.08 -3.31 12.65
C ARG A 164 25.81 -4.46 11.97
N HIS A 165 27.02 -4.79 12.42
CA HIS A 165 27.80 -5.90 11.88
C HIS A 165 27.12 -7.26 12.09
N ILE A 166 26.58 -7.52 13.29
CA ILE A 166 25.81 -8.76 13.56
C ILE A 166 24.57 -8.82 12.66
N TYR A 167 23.88 -7.70 12.48
CA TYR A 167 22.73 -7.62 11.60
C TYR A 167 23.10 -7.94 10.15
N ASP A 168 24.18 -7.37 9.62
CA ASP A 168 24.61 -7.62 8.24
C ASP A 168 24.92 -9.11 8.00
N GLN A 169 25.56 -9.77 8.97
CA GLN A 169 25.83 -11.22 8.92
C GLN A 169 24.53 -12.05 8.91
N LEU A 170 23.55 -11.68 9.75
CA LEU A 170 22.25 -12.34 9.76
C LEU A 170 21.50 -12.10 8.46
N HIS A 171 21.38 -10.84 8.04
CA HIS A 171 20.68 -10.43 6.84
C HIS A 171 21.21 -11.19 5.61
N GLY A 172 22.53 -11.21 5.41
CA GLY A 172 23.14 -11.90 4.27
C GLY A 172 22.91 -13.41 4.25
N ARG A 173 22.63 -14.03 5.40
CA ARG A 173 22.27 -15.46 5.49
C ARG A 173 20.76 -15.71 5.37
N ILE A 174 19.94 -14.78 5.87
CA ILE A 174 18.48 -14.85 5.74
C ILE A 174 18.06 -14.74 4.28
N THR A 175 18.58 -13.75 3.54
CA THR A 175 18.23 -13.54 2.12
C THR A 175 18.75 -14.66 1.22
N LYS A 176 19.87 -15.30 1.56
CA LYS A 176 20.36 -16.50 0.85
C LYS A 176 19.50 -17.75 1.09
N SER A 177 18.58 -17.73 2.05
CA SER A 177 17.77 -18.92 2.39
C SER A 177 16.57 -19.16 1.46
N GLY A 178 16.22 -18.19 0.61
CA GLY A 178 15.14 -18.30 -0.37
C GLY A 178 15.01 -17.03 -1.22
N LYS A 179 14.72 -17.19 -2.52
CA LYS A 179 14.52 -16.06 -3.46
C LYS A 179 13.27 -15.23 -3.16
N ASP A 180 12.37 -15.78 -2.37
CA ASP A 180 11.11 -15.22 -1.92
C ASP A 180 11.23 -14.45 -0.59
N VAL A 181 12.46 -14.35 -0.04
CA VAL A 181 12.71 -13.67 1.24
C VAL A 181 13.14 -12.24 0.98
N TRP A 182 12.36 -11.30 1.49
CA TRP A 182 12.61 -9.87 1.37
C TRP A 182 12.40 -9.16 2.71
N ARG A 183 12.91 -7.93 2.86
CA ARG A 183 12.76 -7.12 4.07
C ARG A 183 12.17 -5.75 3.77
N LYS A 184 11.44 -5.17 4.71
CA LYS A 184 11.10 -3.75 4.75
C LYS A 184 11.82 -3.08 5.92
N VAL A 185 12.42 -1.92 5.67
CA VAL A 185 13.04 -1.06 6.69
C VAL A 185 12.08 0.09 6.99
N ALA A 186 11.75 0.29 8.27
CA ALA A 186 10.95 1.40 8.76
C ALA A 186 11.77 2.18 9.80
N ARG A 187 11.29 3.38 10.18
CA ARG A 187 11.98 4.29 11.12
C ARG A 187 12.52 3.65 12.41
N LYS A 188 11.90 2.57 12.90
CA LYS A 188 12.29 1.92 14.18
C LYS A 188 12.40 0.40 14.10
N SER A 189 12.18 -0.21 12.94
CA SER A 189 12.09 -1.67 12.84
C SER A 189 12.43 -2.18 11.45
N ILE A 190 12.77 -3.46 11.39
CA ILE A 190 13.01 -4.20 10.14
C ILE A 190 12.06 -5.39 10.15
N THR A 191 11.38 -5.63 9.04
CA THR A 191 10.41 -6.74 8.93
C THR A 191 10.78 -7.64 7.77
N TYR A 192 10.80 -8.96 7.98
CA TYR A 192 11.11 -9.97 6.98
C TYR A 192 9.87 -10.76 6.55
N TYR A 193 9.74 -10.97 5.24
CA TYR A 193 8.60 -11.60 4.58
C TYR A 193 9.03 -12.82 3.76
N SER A 194 8.11 -13.78 3.56
CA SER A 194 8.34 -14.93 2.69
C SER A 194 7.04 -15.54 2.14
N PRO A 195 6.77 -15.35 0.83
CA PRO A 195 6.80 -14.03 0.22
C PRO A 195 5.63 -13.15 0.70
N GLU A 196 4.50 -13.76 1.08
CA GLU A 196 3.21 -13.08 1.30
C GLU A 196 3.00 -12.59 2.74
N ARG A 197 3.66 -13.23 3.71
CA ARG A 197 3.46 -12.95 5.14
C ARG A 197 4.78 -12.73 5.86
N VAL A 198 4.67 -11.99 6.96
CA VAL A 198 5.77 -11.75 7.88
C VAL A 198 6.11 -13.04 8.61
N PHE A 199 7.39 -13.37 8.67
CA PHE A 199 7.90 -14.45 9.54
C PHE A 199 8.86 -13.95 10.61
N ALA A 200 9.37 -12.72 10.50
CA ALA A 200 10.19 -12.11 11.53
C ALA A 200 10.11 -10.59 11.56
N TYR A 201 10.03 -10.02 12.76
CA TYR A 201 10.28 -8.62 13.05
C TYR A 201 11.63 -8.48 13.76
N VAL A 202 12.36 -7.41 13.49
CA VAL A 202 13.60 -7.05 14.17
C VAL A 202 13.47 -5.66 14.74
N ASN A 203 13.66 -5.56 16.05
CA ASN A 203 13.79 -4.29 16.76
C ASN A 203 15.26 -4.14 17.16
N VAL A 204 15.90 -3.09 16.66
CA VAL A 204 17.31 -2.79 16.98
C VAL A 204 17.38 -2.13 18.35
N GLN A 205 18.16 -2.71 19.26
CA GLN A 205 18.41 -2.19 20.60
C GLN A 205 19.90 -1.90 20.78
N LYS A 206 20.25 -1.03 21.75
CA LYS A 206 21.65 -0.64 22.02
C LYS A 206 22.61 -1.82 22.23
N GLN A 207 22.11 -2.91 22.83
CA GLN A 207 22.89 -4.09 23.20
C GLN A 207 22.34 -5.41 22.61
N GLY A 208 21.53 -5.34 21.55
CA GLY A 208 21.03 -6.55 20.91
C GLY A 208 20.01 -6.31 19.80
N LEU A 209 19.82 -7.33 18.98
CA LEU A 209 18.77 -7.40 17.97
C LEU A 209 17.65 -8.27 18.52
N ARG A 210 16.51 -7.67 18.82
CA ARG A 210 15.34 -8.40 19.31
C ARG A 210 14.52 -8.88 18.12
N PHE A 211 14.43 -10.18 17.97
CA PHE A 211 13.60 -10.82 16.96
C PHE A 211 12.28 -11.27 17.56
N THR A 212 11.18 -10.99 16.85
CA THR A 212 9.87 -11.61 17.08
C THR A 212 9.53 -12.44 15.85
N VAL A 213 9.32 -13.74 16.02
CA VAL A 213 9.17 -14.71 14.92
C VAL A 213 7.88 -15.49 15.02
N PHE A 214 7.35 -15.90 13.87
CA PHE A 214 6.17 -16.74 13.80
C PHE A 214 6.50 -18.16 14.28
N THR A 215 5.80 -18.61 15.32
CA THR A 215 5.99 -19.93 15.94
C THR A 215 4.84 -20.88 15.66
N ASP A 216 3.72 -20.42 15.10
CA ASP A 216 2.52 -21.26 14.93
C ASP A 216 2.09 -21.92 16.26
N GLY A 217 2.27 -21.20 17.38
CA GLY A 217 1.96 -21.66 18.73
C GLY A 217 2.89 -22.76 19.28
N LYS A 218 3.87 -23.22 18.48
CA LYS A 218 4.73 -24.36 18.80
C LYS A 218 6.09 -23.89 19.31
N LYS A 219 6.69 -24.63 20.24
CA LYS A 219 8.04 -24.30 20.75
C LYS A 219 9.09 -24.30 19.62
N ILE A 220 9.98 -23.31 19.62
CA ILE A 220 11.21 -23.29 18.82
C ILE A 220 12.38 -23.18 19.80
N GLN A 221 13.44 -23.96 19.60
CA GLN A 221 14.62 -23.93 20.47
C GLN A 221 15.25 -22.52 20.48
N GLY A 222 15.48 -21.98 21.67
CA GLY A 222 16.04 -20.62 21.84
C GLY A 222 15.04 -19.49 21.60
N VAL A 223 13.76 -19.79 21.42
CA VAL A 223 12.69 -18.81 21.26
C VAL A 223 11.73 -18.90 22.45
N GLU A 224 11.60 -17.79 23.16
CA GLU A 224 10.66 -17.63 24.26
C GLU A 224 9.26 -17.39 23.71
N ALA A 225 8.23 -17.94 24.37
CA ALA A 225 6.86 -17.62 24.03
C ALA A 225 6.62 -16.12 24.27
N VAL A 226 5.77 -15.54 23.43
CA VAL A 226 5.27 -14.19 23.62
C VAL A 226 3.83 -14.33 24.07
N ASP A 227 3.50 -13.70 25.19
CA ASP A 227 2.14 -13.62 25.70
C ASP A 227 1.92 -12.18 26.12
N TYR A 228 1.45 -11.37 25.18
CA TYR A 228 0.94 -10.05 25.53
C TYR A 228 -0.51 -10.25 25.95
N GLU A 229 -0.99 -9.48 26.94
CA GLU A 229 -2.38 -9.49 27.42
C GLU A 229 -3.45 -9.35 26.31
N ARG A 230 -3.04 -9.04 25.08
CA ARG A 230 -3.89 -8.85 23.90
C ARG A 230 -3.39 -9.58 22.65
N GLY A 231 -2.55 -10.62 22.73
CA GLY A 231 -2.18 -11.44 21.57
C GLY A 231 -0.71 -11.88 21.48
N GLY A 232 -0.33 -12.44 20.33
CA GLY A 232 1.02 -12.97 20.09
C GLY A 232 1.17 -14.47 20.36
N GLU A 233 0.08 -15.21 20.56
CA GLU A 233 0.11 -16.63 20.93
C GLU A 233 0.83 -17.54 19.93
N LYS A 234 0.76 -17.16 18.64
CA LYS A 234 1.48 -17.80 17.52
C LYS A 234 2.85 -17.19 17.25
N TRP A 235 3.37 -16.36 18.15
CA TRP A 235 4.63 -15.66 18.01
C TRP A 235 5.57 -15.99 19.16
N GLY A 236 6.86 -15.75 18.94
CA GLY A 236 7.90 -15.99 19.92
C GLY A 236 9.03 -14.98 19.77
N ARG A 237 9.87 -14.84 20.78
CA ARG A 237 10.93 -13.83 20.82
C ARG A 237 12.28 -14.44 21.17
N PHE A 238 13.33 -13.89 20.57
CA PHE A 238 14.71 -14.12 20.99
C PHE A 238 15.55 -12.86 20.78
N VAL A 239 16.74 -12.80 21.38
CA VAL A 239 17.66 -11.67 21.23
C VAL A 239 19.02 -12.18 20.78
N VAL A 240 19.59 -11.52 19.77
CA VAL A 240 20.97 -11.75 19.30
C VAL A 240 21.83 -10.62 19.84
N ARG A 241 22.84 -10.94 20.66
CA ARG A 241 23.74 -9.94 21.27
C ARG A 241 25.17 -10.09 20.78
N THR A 242 25.56 -11.31 20.41
CA THR A 242 26.94 -11.66 20.09
C THR A 242 27.01 -12.56 18.86
N PRO A 243 28.16 -12.64 18.16
CA PRO A 243 28.31 -13.53 17.01
C PRO A 243 27.98 -15.02 17.27
N PRO A 244 28.29 -15.62 18.43
CA PRO A 244 27.84 -16.98 18.76
C PRO A 244 26.32 -17.19 18.69
N ASP A 245 25.52 -16.17 18.97
CA ASP A 245 24.05 -16.25 18.94
C ASP A 245 23.51 -16.44 17.51
N ILE A 246 24.30 -16.09 16.48
CA ILE A 246 23.89 -16.11 15.06
C ILE A 246 23.44 -17.50 14.63
N SER A 247 24.15 -18.56 15.02
CA SER A 247 23.82 -19.93 14.61
C SER A 247 22.47 -20.38 15.17
N MET A 248 22.15 -19.99 16.41
CA MET A 248 20.84 -20.25 17.00
C MET A 248 19.74 -19.43 16.31
N ALA A 249 19.99 -18.13 16.09
CA ALA A 249 19.05 -17.22 15.44
C ALA A 249 18.65 -17.72 14.04
N LEU A 250 19.62 -18.18 13.24
CA LEU A 250 19.34 -18.70 11.90
C LEU A 250 18.47 -19.96 11.92
N ARG A 251 18.66 -20.84 12.90
CA ARG A 251 17.78 -22.02 13.06
C ARG A 251 16.36 -21.58 13.41
N ALA A 252 16.20 -20.62 14.31
CA ALA A 252 14.89 -20.09 14.68
C ALA A 252 14.19 -19.40 13.50
N LEU A 253 14.91 -18.60 12.72
CA LEU A 253 14.39 -17.91 11.53
C LEU A 253 13.99 -18.88 10.42
N LYS A 254 14.79 -19.93 10.18
CA LYS A 254 14.45 -20.99 9.22
C LYS A 254 13.19 -21.73 9.64
N ALA A 255 13.08 -22.10 10.92
CA ALA A 255 11.90 -22.77 11.46
C ALA A 255 10.65 -21.88 11.35
N SER A 256 10.78 -20.59 11.69
CA SER A 256 9.70 -19.61 11.52
C SER A 256 9.22 -19.52 10.07
N ARG A 257 10.16 -19.40 9.13
CA ARG A 257 9.84 -19.37 7.69
C ARG A 257 9.13 -20.65 7.22
N GLN A 258 9.58 -21.82 7.65
CA GLN A 258 8.90 -23.07 7.30
C GLN A 258 7.47 -23.13 7.85
N ARG A 259 7.26 -22.61 9.06
CA ARG A 259 5.94 -22.58 9.70
C ARG A 259 5.00 -21.59 9.03
N ILE A 260 5.46 -20.38 8.66
CA ILE A 260 4.60 -19.41 7.97
C ILE A 260 4.13 -19.96 6.61
N LEU A 261 5.04 -20.59 5.85
CA LEU A 261 4.71 -21.19 4.55
C LEU A 261 3.70 -22.34 4.72
N GLY A 262 3.87 -23.14 5.78
CA GLY A 262 2.92 -24.19 6.15
C GLY A 262 1.53 -23.64 6.49
N ALA A 263 1.46 -22.59 7.30
CA ALA A 263 0.20 -21.95 7.71
C ALA A 263 -0.53 -21.32 6.53
N ILE A 264 0.19 -20.61 5.64
CA ILE A 264 -0.35 -20.05 4.40
C ILE A 264 -0.96 -21.16 3.53
N LYS A 265 -0.25 -22.27 3.34
CA LYS A 265 -0.73 -23.41 2.55
C LYS A 265 -2.02 -24.02 3.11
N ARG A 266 -2.22 -23.95 4.44
CA ARG A 266 -3.42 -24.44 5.13
C ARG A 266 -4.54 -23.40 5.24
N GLY A 267 -4.31 -22.15 4.81
CA GLY A 267 -5.30 -21.08 4.92
C GLY A 267 -5.49 -20.55 6.35
N GLU A 268 -4.52 -20.75 7.23
CA GLU A 268 -4.63 -20.37 8.64
C GLU A 268 -4.42 -18.87 8.89
N ASN A 269 -5.02 -18.36 9.96
CA ASN A 269 -4.73 -17.01 10.43
C ASN A 269 -3.31 -16.93 11.02
N THR A 270 -2.49 -16.06 10.42
CA THR A 270 -1.09 -15.79 10.83
C THR A 270 -0.91 -14.40 11.42
N GLY A 271 -2.00 -13.69 11.71
CA GLY A 271 -1.98 -12.36 12.29
C GLY A 271 -1.38 -12.35 13.71
N TRP A 272 -1.08 -11.15 14.19
CA TRP A 272 -0.61 -10.96 15.57
C TRP A 272 -1.62 -11.46 16.61
N TYR A 273 -2.90 -11.27 16.33
CA TYR A 273 -4.03 -11.66 17.18
C TYR A 273 -4.59 -13.05 16.86
N ALA A 274 -3.85 -13.88 16.11
CA ALA A 274 -4.27 -15.25 15.85
C ALA A 274 -4.11 -16.10 17.13
N GLU A 275 -5.21 -16.68 17.59
CA GLU A 275 -5.25 -17.63 18.70
C GLU A 275 -4.72 -19.00 18.28
N ARG A 276 -4.27 -19.80 19.26
CA ARG A 276 -3.95 -21.22 19.01
C ARG A 276 -5.22 -21.96 18.68
N GLU A 277 -5.11 -22.90 17.74
CA GLU A 277 -6.17 -23.89 17.56
C GLU A 277 -6.24 -24.73 18.84
N SER A 278 -7.47 -24.93 19.32
CA SER A 278 -7.77 -25.65 20.56
C SER A 278 -7.52 -27.14 20.45
#